data_AF-A0A2M8G7X4-F1
#
_entry.id   AF-A0A2M8G7X4-F1
#
_cell.length_a   1.000
_cell.length_b   1.000
_cell.length_c   1.000
_cell.angle_alpha   90.00
_cell.angle_beta   90.00
_cell.angle_gamma   90.00
#
_symmetry.space_group_name_H-M   'P 1'
#
loop_
_entity.id
_entity.type
_entity.pdbx_description
1 polymer ?
#
loop_
_entity_poly.entity_id
_entity_poly.type
_entity_poly.pdbx_seq_one_letter_code
_entity_poly.pdbx_strand_id
1 'polypeptide(L)'
;MNMNMFYFLTQEKISAARLAFQQLETKDWHTGDYFFETFGPGNAINFVDRPYERFNDYELLLKLLKNDDQEKYLEIHKGTPFYFLAWTAFGLKDYERAVFYMDAAISEDQRKAPNRPLEEWIKDPASLFLTLEEQGNQSAKEITLQLRQTIDNEFRRFNPFSNLPALDVKFFIEKFVMQIVRNIKNRSIITAIYSFVLEFQDRYEMINLRSKDGGSIEPILTHLFKGGLIFESLLKHLYPSKDDGSNCKILSDIFNTSKFRSDFTTGIQTSANSLKEIIEVMGNDLQTAFSTTSKLRNTSGHNLVWDDVFNTPENYKKLYEQVLNSILYIIAKKYL
;
A
#
# COMPACT_ATOMS: atom_id res chain seq x y z
N MET A 1 -0.31 14.85 -31.28
CA MET A 1 0.17 13.79 -30.38
C MET A 1 1.06 12.87 -31.22
N ASN A 2 2.35 12.74 -30.92
CA ASN A 2 3.27 11.96 -31.76
C ASN A 2 2.88 10.47 -31.76
N MET A 3 2.73 9.88 -32.94
CA MET A 3 2.22 8.51 -33.17
C MET A 3 3.19 7.36 -32.79
N ASN A 4 4.39 7.66 -32.28
CA ASN A 4 5.42 6.68 -31.92
C ASN A 4 5.40 6.24 -30.44
N MET A 5 4.29 6.43 -29.71
CA MET A 5 4.22 6.14 -28.27
C MET A 5 3.54 4.79 -27.91
N PHE A 6 3.05 4.02 -28.89
CA PHE A 6 2.21 2.85 -28.63
C PHE A 6 2.91 1.55 -29.02
N TYR A 7 2.94 0.59 -28.10
CA TYR A 7 3.63 -0.68 -28.33
C TYR A 7 2.66 -1.80 -28.64
N PHE A 8 1.58 -1.94 -27.85
CA PHE A 8 0.60 -3.02 -27.96
C PHE A 8 -0.75 -2.55 -28.50
N LEU A 9 -1.08 -1.26 -28.31
CA LEU A 9 -2.28 -0.61 -28.87
C LEU A 9 -1.98 0.09 -30.19
N THR A 10 -2.02 -0.65 -31.28
CA THR A 10 -1.97 -0.06 -32.63
C THR A 10 -3.17 0.86 -32.88
N GLN A 11 -3.06 1.79 -33.81
CA GLN A 11 -4.18 2.67 -34.19
C GLN A 11 -5.42 1.87 -34.61
N GLU A 12 -5.23 0.77 -35.34
CA GLU A 12 -6.29 -0.15 -35.74
C GLU A 12 -7.00 -0.77 -34.54
N LYS A 13 -6.24 -1.25 -33.54
CA LYS A 13 -6.81 -1.78 -32.29
C LYS A 13 -7.55 -0.72 -31.50
N ILE A 14 -7.02 0.50 -31.41
CA ILE A 14 -7.67 1.62 -30.74
C ILE A 14 -9.01 1.94 -31.41
N SER A 15 -9.03 2.08 -32.74
CA SER A 15 -10.25 2.34 -33.49
C SER A 15 -11.28 1.22 -33.32
N ALA A 16 -10.85 -0.04 -33.36
CA ALA A 16 -11.72 -1.19 -33.12
C ALA A 16 -12.28 -1.20 -31.69
N ALA A 17 -11.45 -0.95 -30.68
CA ALA A 17 -11.87 -0.91 -29.28
C ALA A 17 -12.89 0.21 -29.02
N ARG A 18 -12.66 1.41 -29.57
CA ARG A 18 -13.59 2.54 -29.43
C ARG A 18 -14.93 2.27 -30.10
N LEU A 19 -14.91 1.70 -31.32
CA LEU A 19 -16.14 1.31 -32.02
C LEU A 19 -16.92 0.24 -31.23
N ALA A 20 -16.22 -0.79 -30.74
CA ALA A 20 -16.82 -1.83 -29.93
C ALA A 20 -17.42 -1.27 -28.63
N PHE A 21 -16.74 -0.32 -27.98
CA PHE A 21 -17.23 0.33 -26.77
C PHE A 21 -18.48 1.18 -27.02
N GLN A 22 -18.54 1.90 -28.15
CA GLN A 22 -19.73 2.66 -28.54
C GLN A 22 -20.95 1.75 -28.73
N GLN A 23 -20.74 0.56 -29.29
CA GLN A 23 -21.80 -0.44 -29.53
C GLN A 23 -22.09 -1.33 -28.32
N LEU A 24 -21.25 -1.28 -27.28
CA LEU A 24 -21.37 -2.14 -26.10
C LEU A 24 -22.61 -1.77 -25.28
N GLU A 25 -23.41 -2.78 -24.96
CA GLU A 25 -24.50 -2.71 -23.98
C GLU A 25 -24.03 -3.30 -22.64
N THR A 26 -23.94 -2.46 -21.60
CA THR A 26 -23.42 -2.79 -20.26
C THR A 26 -24.40 -3.60 -19.41
N LYS A 27 -24.72 -4.84 -19.84
CA LYS A 27 -25.72 -5.70 -19.18
C LYS A 27 -25.25 -6.30 -17.84
N ASP A 28 -24.01 -6.77 -17.79
CA ASP A 28 -23.42 -7.39 -16.61
C ASP A 28 -21.90 -7.12 -16.54
N TRP A 29 -21.23 -7.71 -15.55
CA TRP A 29 -19.78 -7.54 -15.36
C TRP A 29 -18.95 -8.34 -16.36
N HIS A 30 -19.44 -9.50 -16.84
CA HIS A 30 -18.76 -10.32 -17.84
C HIS A 30 -18.56 -9.56 -19.16
N THR A 31 -19.54 -8.74 -19.55
CA THR A 31 -19.42 -7.91 -20.75
C THR A 31 -18.20 -6.97 -20.70
N GLY A 32 -17.91 -6.39 -19.52
CA GLY A 32 -16.74 -5.54 -19.33
C GLY A 32 -15.44 -6.34 -19.37
N ASP A 33 -15.39 -7.47 -18.68
CA ASP A 33 -14.20 -8.32 -18.66
C ASP A 33 -13.86 -8.87 -20.05
N TYR A 34 -14.86 -9.35 -20.79
CA TYR A 34 -14.68 -9.82 -22.17
C TYR A 34 -14.19 -8.71 -23.10
N PHE A 35 -14.71 -7.48 -22.94
CA PHE A 35 -14.22 -6.33 -23.69
C PHE A 35 -12.73 -6.09 -23.41
N PHE A 36 -12.31 -6.06 -22.16
CA PHE A 36 -10.91 -5.80 -21.80
C PHE A 36 -9.97 -6.99 -22.08
N GLU A 37 -10.46 -8.22 -22.06
CA GLU A 37 -9.73 -9.39 -22.53
C GLU A 37 -9.47 -9.32 -24.05
N THR A 38 -10.45 -8.87 -24.81
CA THR A 38 -10.37 -8.77 -26.27
C THR A 38 -9.52 -7.59 -26.75
N PHE A 39 -9.73 -6.41 -26.15
CA PHE A 39 -9.16 -5.14 -26.64
C PHE A 39 -8.03 -4.58 -25.76
N GLY A 40 -7.83 -5.12 -24.55
CA GLY A 40 -6.75 -4.71 -23.68
C GLY A 40 -5.36 -5.13 -24.21
N PRO A 41 -4.28 -4.47 -23.77
CA PRO A 41 -2.91 -4.89 -24.07
C PRO A 41 -2.58 -6.33 -23.64
N GLY A 42 -3.27 -6.84 -22.61
CA GLY A 42 -3.05 -8.16 -22.01
C GLY A 42 -1.71 -8.27 -21.28
N ASN A 43 -1.37 -9.48 -20.83
CA ASN A 43 -0.03 -9.84 -20.36
C ASN A 43 0.19 -11.36 -20.45
N ALA A 44 1.45 -11.82 -20.41
CA ALA A 44 1.74 -13.24 -20.23
C ALA A 44 1.40 -13.66 -18.79
N ILE A 45 0.85 -14.86 -18.55
CA ILE A 45 0.33 -15.29 -17.24
C ILE A 45 1.40 -15.30 -16.13
N ASN A 46 2.67 -15.58 -16.47
CA ASN A 46 3.73 -15.82 -15.48
C ASN A 46 4.69 -14.65 -15.27
N PHE A 47 4.73 -13.65 -16.15
CA PHE A 47 5.65 -12.51 -16.02
C PHE A 47 5.11 -11.27 -16.73
N VAL A 48 5.55 -10.09 -16.30
CA VAL A 48 5.24 -8.85 -17.01
C VAL A 48 6.23 -8.60 -18.13
N ASP A 49 5.79 -8.88 -19.36
CA ASP A 49 6.52 -8.47 -20.55
C ASP A 49 6.35 -6.96 -20.78
N ARG A 50 7.44 -6.19 -20.88
CA ARG A 50 7.41 -4.73 -21.16
C ARG A 50 6.42 -3.95 -20.26
N PRO A 51 6.65 -3.94 -18.93
CA PRO A 51 5.70 -3.38 -17.97
C PRO A 51 5.38 -1.91 -18.21
N TYR A 52 6.37 -1.10 -18.63
CA TYR A 52 6.19 0.33 -18.88
C TYR A 52 5.23 0.59 -20.03
N GLU A 53 5.46 -0.08 -21.17
CA GLU A 53 4.65 0.05 -22.36
C GLU A 53 3.23 -0.45 -22.13
N ARG A 54 3.06 -1.59 -21.46
CA ARG A 54 1.73 -2.12 -21.13
C ARG A 54 0.97 -1.20 -20.18
N PHE A 55 1.63 -0.67 -19.15
CA PHE A 55 1.01 0.26 -18.21
C PHE A 55 0.47 1.49 -18.95
N ASN A 56 1.29 2.11 -19.79
CA ASN A 56 0.91 3.30 -20.56
C ASN A 56 -0.23 3.02 -21.54
N ASP A 57 -0.19 1.88 -22.23
CA ASP A 57 -1.24 1.48 -23.16
C ASP A 57 -2.57 1.22 -22.43
N TYR A 58 -2.57 0.53 -21.29
CA TYR A 58 -3.79 0.34 -20.48
C TYR A 58 -4.36 1.69 -20.01
N GLU A 59 -3.53 2.58 -19.45
CA GLU A 59 -3.97 3.90 -19.01
C GLU A 59 -4.56 4.72 -20.15
N LEU A 60 -3.94 4.68 -21.33
CA LEU A 60 -4.42 5.37 -22.52
C LEU A 60 -5.79 4.86 -22.93
N LEU A 61 -5.94 3.53 -23.05
CA LEU A 61 -7.22 2.93 -23.44
C LEU A 61 -8.33 3.43 -22.49
N LEU A 62 -8.12 3.33 -21.18
CA LEU A 62 -9.10 3.80 -20.19
C LEU A 62 -9.40 5.30 -20.32
N LYS A 63 -8.39 6.15 -20.55
CA LYS A 63 -8.56 7.59 -20.79
C LYS A 63 -9.36 7.88 -22.05
N LEU A 64 -9.11 7.15 -23.15
CA LEU A 64 -9.85 7.29 -24.40
C LEU A 64 -11.32 6.88 -24.24
N LEU A 65 -11.58 5.72 -23.62
CA LEU A 65 -12.95 5.25 -23.38
C LEU A 65 -13.75 6.22 -22.50
N LYS A 66 -13.11 6.75 -21.45
CA LYS A 66 -13.73 7.78 -20.58
C LYS A 66 -14.07 9.06 -21.33
N ASN A 67 -13.20 9.50 -22.24
CA ASN A 67 -13.43 10.71 -23.03
C ASN A 67 -14.50 10.53 -24.10
N ASP A 68 -14.65 9.30 -24.62
CA ASP A 68 -15.66 8.97 -25.62
C ASP A 68 -17.07 8.93 -25.02
N ASP A 69 -17.21 8.32 -23.84
CA ASP A 69 -18.49 8.22 -23.12
C ASP A 69 -18.24 8.04 -21.61
N GLN A 70 -18.35 9.13 -20.85
CA GLN A 70 -18.07 9.13 -19.42
C GLN A 70 -19.08 8.29 -18.62
N GLU A 71 -20.37 8.33 -18.99
CA GLU A 71 -21.42 7.61 -18.26
C GLU A 71 -21.23 6.10 -18.43
N LYS A 72 -21.07 5.65 -19.68
CA LYS A 72 -20.80 4.23 -19.99
C LYS A 72 -19.48 3.75 -19.35
N TYR A 73 -18.45 4.60 -19.33
CA TYR A 73 -17.18 4.27 -18.68
C TYR A 73 -17.32 4.05 -17.15
N LEU A 74 -18.20 4.81 -16.49
CA LEU A 74 -18.48 4.60 -15.07
C LEU A 74 -19.26 3.29 -14.84
N GLU A 75 -20.09 2.88 -15.80
CA GLU A 75 -20.89 1.67 -15.71
C GLU A 75 -20.13 0.36 -15.97
N ILE A 76 -19.31 0.33 -17.05
CA ILE A 76 -18.56 -0.86 -17.47
C ILE A 76 -17.66 -1.37 -16.33
N HIS A 77 -17.59 -2.69 -16.17
CA HIS A 77 -16.71 -3.31 -15.17
C HIS A 77 -15.25 -3.13 -15.57
N LYS A 78 -14.43 -2.61 -14.65
CA LYS A 78 -13.00 -2.31 -14.88
C LYS A 78 -12.05 -3.10 -13.96
N GLY A 79 -12.54 -4.16 -13.29
CA GLY A 79 -11.72 -5.01 -12.43
C GLY A 79 -10.50 -5.57 -13.16
N THR A 80 -10.74 -6.18 -14.32
CA THR A 80 -9.68 -6.75 -15.18
C THR A 80 -8.58 -5.74 -15.57
N PRO A 81 -8.86 -4.61 -16.23
CA PRO A 81 -7.80 -3.66 -16.61
C PRO A 81 -7.11 -3.01 -15.40
N PHE A 82 -7.82 -2.77 -14.28
CA PHE A 82 -7.17 -2.29 -13.06
C PHE A 82 -6.23 -3.34 -12.46
N TYR A 83 -6.60 -4.62 -12.49
CA TYR A 83 -5.72 -5.70 -12.06
C TYR A 83 -4.41 -5.77 -12.88
N PHE A 84 -4.49 -5.62 -14.21
CA PHE A 84 -3.30 -5.57 -15.06
C PHE A 84 -2.46 -4.29 -14.88
N LEU A 85 -3.10 -3.14 -14.65
CA LEU A 85 -2.40 -1.90 -14.28
C LEU A 85 -1.65 -2.06 -12.95
N ALA A 86 -2.26 -2.72 -11.97
CA ALA A 86 -1.61 -3.02 -10.71
C ALA A 86 -0.37 -3.90 -10.90
N TRP A 87 -0.49 -4.94 -11.72
CA TRP A 87 0.62 -5.85 -11.99
C TRP A 87 1.76 -5.22 -12.75
N THR A 88 1.44 -4.42 -13.77
CA THR A 88 2.46 -3.70 -14.54
C THR A 88 3.15 -2.63 -13.69
N ALA A 89 2.41 -1.88 -12.87
CA ALA A 89 3.00 -0.94 -11.90
C ALA A 89 3.92 -1.63 -10.89
N PHE A 90 3.53 -2.80 -10.39
CA PHE A 90 4.37 -3.60 -9.50
C PHE A 90 5.68 -4.00 -10.19
N GLY A 91 5.63 -4.44 -11.45
CA GLY A 91 6.82 -4.76 -12.25
C GLY A 91 7.74 -3.55 -12.48
N LEU A 92 7.21 -2.32 -12.41
CA LEU A 92 7.97 -1.07 -12.45
C LEU A 92 8.48 -0.61 -11.08
N LYS A 93 8.19 -1.37 -10.01
CA LYS A 93 8.45 -0.99 -8.62
C LYS A 93 7.70 0.30 -8.20
N ASP A 94 6.62 0.65 -8.90
CA ASP A 94 5.68 1.71 -8.52
C ASP A 94 4.60 1.10 -7.62
N TYR A 95 4.99 0.75 -6.39
CA TYR A 95 4.13 0.02 -5.48
C TYR A 95 2.90 0.83 -5.04
N GLU A 96 2.99 2.17 -5.01
CA GLU A 96 1.84 3.02 -4.68
C GLU A 96 0.76 2.91 -5.75
N ARG A 97 1.13 3.00 -7.04
CA ARG A 97 0.17 2.74 -8.13
C ARG A 97 -0.28 1.29 -8.15
N ALA A 98 0.60 0.34 -7.85
CA ALA A 98 0.25 -1.07 -7.80
C ALA A 98 -0.86 -1.33 -6.78
N VAL A 99 -0.71 -0.86 -5.54
CA VAL A 99 -1.75 -1.05 -4.51
C VAL A 99 -3.00 -0.24 -4.79
N PHE A 100 -2.87 0.95 -5.39
CA PHE A 100 -4.01 1.77 -5.81
C PHE A 100 -4.89 1.04 -6.82
N TYR A 101 -4.30 0.55 -7.92
CA TYR A 101 -5.07 -0.14 -8.95
C TYR A 101 -5.56 -1.51 -8.47
N MET A 102 -4.84 -2.18 -7.57
CA MET A 102 -5.32 -3.43 -6.98
C MET A 102 -6.58 -3.18 -6.13
N ASP A 103 -6.58 -2.15 -5.27
CA ASP A 103 -7.79 -1.78 -4.50
C ASP A 103 -8.93 -1.27 -5.39
N ALA A 104 -8.60 -0.59 -6.50
CA ALA A 104 -9.57 -0.20 -7.51
C ALA A 104 -10.23 -1.41 -8.20
N ALA A 105 -9.46 -2.47 -8.50
CA ALA A 105 -9.99 -3.71 -9.04
C ALA A 105 -10.97 -4.38 -8.06
N ILE A 106 -10.56 -4.52 -6.79
CA ILE A 106 -11.42 -5.04 -5.71
C ILE A 106 -12.70 -4.22 -5.58
N SER A 107 -12.60 -2.89 -5.71
CA SER A 107 -13.76 -1.99 -5.63
C SER A 107 -14.73 -2.16 -6.79
N GLU A 108 -14.23 -2.44 -8.01
CA GLU A 108 -15.08 -2.75 -9.17
C GLU A 108 -15.83 -4.07 -8.98
N ASP A 109 -15.15 -5.11 -8.49
CA ASP A 109 -15.76 -6.42 -8.20
C ASP A 109 -16.89 -6.28 -7.16
N GLN A 110 -16.62 -5.53 -6.07
CA GLN A 110 -17.62 -5.26 -5.02
C GLN A 110 -18.79 -4.41 -5.53
N ARG A 111 -18.54 -3.42 -6.39
CA ARG A 111 -19.59 -2.54 -6.94
C ARG A 111 -20.62 -3.33 -7.74
N LYS A 112 -20.19 -4.34 -8.49
CA LYS A 112 -21.07 -5.19 -9.30
C LYS A 112 -21.74 -6.32 -8.50
N ALA A 113 -21.26 -6.59 -7.29
CA ALA A 113 -21.85 -7.58 -6.39
C ALA A 113 -21.96 -7.04 -4.94
N PRO A 114 -22.73 -5.96 -4.70
CA PRO A 114 -22.70 -5.20 -3.44
C PRO A 114 -23.21 -5.97 -2.21
N ASN A 115 -23.95 -7.05 -2.43
CA ASN A 115 -24.50 -7.89 -1.36
C ASN A 115 -23.65 -9.14 -1.08
N ARG A 116 -22.52 -9.34 -1.77
CA ARG A 116 -21.63 -10.47 -1.47
C ARG A 116 -20.97 -10.26 -0.11
N PRO A 117 -21.07 -11.23 0.82
CA PRO A 117 -20.41 -11.14 2.11
C PRO A 117 -18.89 -11.20 1.95
N LEU A 118 -18.16 -10.78 3.00
CA LEU A 118 -16.70 -10.73 3.01
C LEU A 118 -16.07 -12.08 2.64
N GLU A 119 -16.63 -13.16 3.17
CA GLU A 119 -16.16 -14.53 3.01
C GLU A 119 -16.21 -15.03 1.56
N GLU A 120 -16.93 -14.31 0.68
CA GLU A 120 -17.03 -14.60 -0.73
C GLU A 120 -16.11 -13.71 -1.57
N TRP A 121 -16.21 -12.38 -1.46
CA TRP A 121 -15.43 -11.50 -2.34
C TRP A 121 -13.94 -11.47 -2.00
N ILE A 122 -13.56 -11.81 -0.77
CA ILE A 122 -12.15 -11.89 -0.38
C ILE A 122 -11.38 -13.00 -1.14
N LYS A 123 -12.11 -13.94 -1.76
CA LYS A 123 -11.55 -15.03 -2.57
C LYS A 123 -11.36 -14.66 -4.03
N ASP A 124 -11.84 -13.48 -4.45
CA ASP A 124 -11.69 -13.00 -5.82
C ASP A 124 -10.20 -12.70 -6.12
N PRO A 125 -9.72 -12.86 -7.37
CA PRO A 125 -8.29 -12.82 -7.67
C PRO A 125 -7.55 -11.56 -7.22
N ALA A 126 -8.18 -10.38 -7.30
CA ALA A 126 -7.60 -9.13 -6.81
C ALA A 126 -7.51 -9.09 -5.28
N SER A 127 -8.52 -9.63 -4.59
CA SER A 127 -8.59 -9.67 -3.13
C SER A 127 -7.56 -10.59 -2.48
N LEU A 128 -7.05 -11.59 -3.20
CA LEU A 128 -5.98 -12.46 -2.72
C LEU A 128 -4.68 -11.69 -2.41
N PHE A 129 -4.48 -10.52 -3.03
CA PHE A 129 -3.41 -9.59 -2.65
C PHE A 129 -3.57 -9.08 -1.21
N LEU A 130 -4.81 -8.86 -0.74
CA LEU A 130 -5.09 -8.47 0.64
C LEU A 130 -4.83 -9.62 1.60
N THR A 131 -5.23 -10.84 1.27
CA THR A 131 -5.06 -11.99 2.17
C THR A 131 -3.70 -12.67 2.05
N LEU A 132 -2.82 -12.19 1.18
CA LEU A 132 -1.52 -12.82 0.93
C LEU A 132 -1.61 -14.30 0.58
N GLU A 133 -2.72 -14.67 -0.08
CA GLU A 133 -3.03 -16.02 -0.54
C GLU A 133 -2.81 -16.14 -2.05
N GLU A 134 -2.74 -17.38 -2.53
CA GLU A 134 -2.55 -17.67 -3.95
C GLU A 134 -3.49 -18.79 -4.37
N GLN A 135 -3.91 -18.77 -5.64
CA GLN A 135 -4.75 -19.81 -6.21
C GLN A 135 -4.22 -20.27 -7.56
N GLY A 136 -3.95 -21.57 -7.73
CA GLY A 136 -3.74 -22.26 -9.01
C GLY A 136 -3.08 -21.41 -10.12
N ASN A 137 -3.83 -21.15 -11.19
CA ASN A 137 -3.42 -20.40 -12.39
C ASN A 137 -3.66 -18.88 -12.30
N GLN A 138 -3.70 -18.30 -11.09
CA GLN A 138 -3.87 -16.85 -10.91
C GLN A 138 -2.74 -16.09 -11.62
N SER A 139 -3.12 -15.17 -12.50
CA SER A 139 -2.17 -14.20 -13.07
C SER A 139 -1.54 -13.35 -11.96
N ALA A 140 -0.36 -12.77 -12.17
CA ALA A 140 0.26 -11.89 -11.17
C ALA A 140 0.53 -12.49 -9.76
N LYS A 141 0.48 -13.83 -9.60
CA LYS A 141 0.76 -14.53 -8.33
C LYS A 141 2.08 -14.11 -7.67
N GLU A 142 3.08 -13.79 -8.47
CA GLU A 142 4.40 -13.28 -8.04
C GLU A 142 4.28 -12.10 -7.06
N ILE A 143 3.34 -11.17 -7.31
CA ILE A 143 3.12 -9.98 -6.47
C ILE A 143 2.80 -10.41 -5.03
N THR A 144 1.82 -11.32 -4.91
CA THR A 144 1.36 -11.78 -3.61
C THR A 144 2.43 -12.58 -2.89
N LEU A 145 3.17 -13.43 -3.61
CA LEU A 145 4.27 -14.21 -3.04
C LEU A 145 5.40 -13.33 -2.52
N GLN A 146 5.82 -12.33 -3.30
CA GLN A 146 6.88 -11.41 -2.90
C GLN A 146 6.46 -10.61 -1.66
N LEU A 147 5.25 -10.03 -1.65
CA LEU A 147 4.75 -9.30 -0.49
C LEU A 147 4.64 -10.20 0.74
N ARG A 148 4.13 -11.43 0.59
CA ARG A 148 4.04 -12.42 1.67
C ARG A 148 5.42 -12.70 2.26
N GLN A 149 6.43 -12.93 1.41
CA GLN A 149 7.79 -13.19 1.84
C GLN A 149 8.41 -11.97 2.55
N THR A 150 8.18 -10.76 2.04
CA THR A 150 8.64 -9.52 2.67
C THR A 150 8.07 -9.39 4.08
N ILE A 151 6.76 -9.58 4.25
CA ILE A 151 6.10 -9.52 5.57
C ILE A 151 6.63 -10.60 6.51
N ASP A 152 6.78 -11.84 6.03
CA ASP A 152 7.31 -12.95 6.84
C ASP A 152 8.74 -12.68 7.32
N ASN A 153 9.58 -12.09 6.47
CA ASN A 153 10.94 -11.69 6.85
C ASN A 153 10.93 -10.62 7.94
N GLU A 154 10.02 -9.65 7.88
CA GLU A 154 9.88 -8.62 8.91
C GLU A 154 9.39 -9.20 10.24
N PHE A 155 8.51 -10.20 10.22
CA PHE A 155 8.10 -10.90 11.44
C PHE A 155 9.24 -11.70 12.05
N ARG A 156 10.04 -12.41 11.24
CA ARG A 156 11.24 -13.10 11.73
C ARG A 156 12.26 -12.15 12.34
N ARG A 157 12.37 -10.92 11.82
CA ARG A 157 13.20 -9.86 12.41
C ARG A 157 12.63 -9.38 13.74
N PHE A 158 11.33 -9.11 13.80
CA PHE A 158 10.66 -8.49 14.97
C PHE A 158 10.45 -9.43 16.16
N ASN A 159 9.99 -10.65 15.91
CA ASN A 159 9.56 -11.59 16.96
C ASN A 159 10.63 -11.87 18.04
N PRO A 160 11.94 -12.04 17.72
CA PRO A 160 12.94 -12.38 18.73
C PRO A 160 13.15 -11.34 19.83
N PHE A 161 12.88 -10.05 19.56
CA PHE A 161 13.14 -8.97 20.54
C PHE A 161 11.86 -8.33 21.09
N SER A 162 10.69 -8.63 20.53
CA SER A 162 9.44 -7.95 20.91
C SER A 162 8.92 -8.33 22.29
N ASN A 163 9.28 -9.51 22.80
CA ASN A 163 8.72 -10.13 24.01
C ASN A 163 7.18 -10.24 24.01
N LEU A 164 6.56 -10.31 22.82
CA LEU A 164 5.13 -10.51 22.60
C LEU A 164 4.86 -11.89 21.96
N PRO A 165 3.59 -12.35 21.90
CA PRO A 165 3.24 -13.49 21.07
C PRO A 165 3.76 -13.32 19.64
N ALA A 166 4.35 -14.38 19.09
CA ALA A 166 4.98 -14.33 17.78
C ALA A 166 3.95 -14.04 16.69
N LEU A 167 4.26 -13.07 15.83
CA LEU A 167 3.53 -12.82 14.59
C LEU A 167 3.92 -13.87 13.57
N ASP A 168 2.93 -14.47 12.91
CA ASP A 168 3.12 -15.16 11.65
C ASP A 168 2.12 -14.64 10.62
N VAL A 169 2.39 -14.93 9.34
CA VAL A 169 1.55 -14.45 8.23
C VAL A 169 0.10 -14.90 8.39
N LYS A 170 -0.15 -16.14 8.83
CA LYS A 170 -1.51 -16.66 8.96
C LYS A 170 -2.29 -15.88 10.02
N PHE A 171 -1.75 -15.71 11.22
CA PHE A 171 -2.42 -14.93 12.26
C PHE A 171 -2.56 -13.46 11.88
N PHE A 172 -1.56 -12.87 11.22
CA PHE A 172 -1.65 -11.51 10.71
C PHE A 172 -2.84 -11.33 9.76
N ILE A 173 -3.07 -12.27 8.85
CA ILE A 173 -4.23 -12.23 7.95
C ILE A 173 -5.53 -12.39 8.75
N GLU A 174 -5.65 -13.50 9.49
CA GLU A 174 -6.90 -13.89 10.15
C GLU A 174 -7.34 -12.91 11.23
N LYS A 175 -6.39 -12.35 11.99
CA LYS A 175 -6.66 -11.52 13.16
C LYS A 175 -6.59 -10.03 12.89
N PHE A 176 -5.72 -9.60 11.98
CA PHE A 176 -5.55 -8.18 11.69
C PHE A 176 -6.18 -7.80 10.35
N VAL A 177 -5.68 -8.33 9.22
CA VAL A 177 -6.17 -7.93 7.88
C VAL A 177 -7.67 -8.13 7.77
N MET A 178 -8.17 -9.34 8.06
CA MET A 178 -9.59 -9.67 7.92
C MET A 178 -10.49 -8.83 8.85
N GLN A 179 -9.99 -8.40 10.00
CA GLN A 179 -10.77 -7.49 10.87
C GLN A 179 -10.82 -6.07 10.32
N ILE A 180 -9.71 -5.57 9.79
CA ILE A 180 -9.61 -4.22 9.24
C ILE A 180 -10.44 -4.07 7.96
N VAL A 181 -10.29 -5.00 7.00
CA VAL A 181 -10.91 -4.88 5.67
C VAL A 181 -12.43 -5.13 5.65
N ARG A 182 -13.01 -5.62 6.76
CA ARG A 182 -14.48 -5.68 6.95
C ARG A 182 -15.14 -4.33 6.69
N ASN A 183 -14.47 -3.25 7.09
CA ASN A 183 -14.86 -1.92 6.70
C ASN A 183 -14.04 -1.48 5.50
N ILE A 184 -14.70 -1.31 4.35
CA ILE A 184 -14.08 -0.89 3.09
C ILE A 184 -13.24 0.39 3.27
N LYS A 185 -13.68 1.32 4.11
CA LYS A 185 -12.94 2.58 4.37
C LYS A 185 -11.58 2.37 5.04
N ASN A 186 -11.37 1.21 5.67
CA ASN A 186 -10.12 0.91 6.36
C ASN A 186 -9.14 0.11 5.49
N ARG A 187 -9.51 -0.31 4.26
CA ARG A 187 -8.58 -1.04 3.38
C ARG A 187 -7.31 -0.25 3.09
N SER A 188 -7.41 1.08 3.05
CA SER A 188 -6.27 1.98 2.91
C SER A 188 -5.18 1.79 3.98
N ILE A 189 -5.53 1.30 5.18
CA ILE A 189 -4.54 0.96 6.21
C ILE A 189 -3.69 -0.24 5.76
N ILE A 190 -4.34 -1.28 5.23
CA ILE A 190 -3.67 -2.50 4.77
C ILE A 190 -2.82 -2.22 3.54
N THR A 191 -3.39 -1.54 2.53
CA THR A 191 -2.66 -1.22 1.30
C THR A 191 -1.49 -0.27 1.55
N ALA A 192 -1.61 0.66 2.51
CA ALA A 192 -0.49 1.51 2.92
C ALA A 192 0.61 0.74 3.65
N ILE A 193 0.28 -0.23 4.52
CA ILE A 193 1.28 -1.13 5.13
C ILE A 193 2.03 -1.89 4.04
N TYR A 194 1.32 -2.42 3.05
CA TYR A 194 1.92 -3.21 1.98
C TYR A 194 2.86 -2.41 1.09
N SER A 195 2.45 -1.22 0.64
CA SER A 195 3.36 -0.35 -0.14
C SER A 195 4.54 0.12 0.72
N PHE A 196 4.32 0.43 2.01
CA PHE A 196 5.40 0.82 2.91
C PHE A 196 6.49 -0.26 3.04
N VAL A 197 6.14 -1.53 3.24
CA VAL A 197 7.14 -2.60 3.35
C VAL A 197 7.79 -2.94 2.00
N LEU A 198 7.06 -2.88 0.89
CA LEU A 198 7.60 -3.15 -0.45
C LEU A 198 8.61 -2.09 -0.90
N GLU A 199 8.34 -0.82 -0.61
CA GLU A 199 9.20 0.29 -1.03
C GLU A 199 10.56 0.33 -0.33
N PHE A 200 10.69 -0.28 0.85
CA PHE A 200 11.89 -0.17 1.66
C PHE A 200 13.17 -0.52 0.88
N GLN A 201 13.17 -1.65 0.18
CA GLN A 201 14.36 -2.13 -0.53
C GLN A 201 14.79 -1.15 -1.62
N ASP A 202 13.84 -0.62 -2.40
CA ASP A 202 14.15 0.31 -3.49
C ASP A 202 14.65 1.65 -2.97
N ARG A 203 14.07 2.16 -1.89
CA ARG A 203 14.56 3.38 -1.23
C ARG A 203 15.94 3.17 -0.62
N TYR A 204 16.20 2.01 -0.03
CA TYR A 204 17.51 1.66 0.51
C TYR A 204 18.55 1.57 -0.61
N GLU A 205 18.23 0.93 -1.74
CA GLU A 205 19.08 0.86 -2.93
C GLU A 205 19.34 2.25 -3.52
N MET A 206 18.33 3.13 -3.60
CA MET A 206 18.50 4.52 -4.05
C MET A 206 19.54 5.27 -3.21
N ILE A 207 19.52 5.10 -1.88
CA ILE A 207 20.53 5.72 -1.00
C ILE A 207 21.92 5.10 -1.22
N ASN A 208 22.01 3.80 -1.49
CA ASN A 208 23.30 3.15 -1.76
C ASN A 208 23.89 3.52 -3.13
N LEU A 209 23.04 3.79 -4.13
CA LEU A 209 23.46 4.13 -5.48
C LEU A 209 23.79 5.62 -5.65
N ARG A 210 23.28 6.50 -4.78
CA ARG A 210 23.53 7.94 -4.89
C ARG A 210 25.01 8.26 -4.65
N SER A 211 25.46 9.37 -5.24
CA SER A 211 26.81 9.88 -5.02
C SER A 211 26.98 10.43 -3.60
N LYS A 212 28.23 10.55 -3.15
CA LYS A 212 28.58 11.05 -1.81
C LYS A 212 28.02 12.44 -1.51
N ASP A 213 27.94 13.29 -2.53
CA ASP A 213 27.47 14.67 -2.41
C ASP A 213 26.10 14.82 -3.09
N GLY A 214 25.03 14.54 -2.35
CA GLY A 214 23.68 15.02 -2.65
C GLY A 214 22.69 14.02 -3.26
N GLY A 215 21.68 14.59 -3.92
CA GLY A 215 20.42 13.94 -4.24
C GLY A 215 19.30 14.39 -3.29
N SER A 216 18.06 14.36 -3.75
CA SER A 216 16.92 14.67 -2.88
C SER A 216 16.74 13.58 -1.82
N ILE A 217 16.61 13.97 -0.55
CA ILE A 217 16.21 13.07 0.55
C ILE A 217 14.67 12.95 0.67
N GLU A 218 13.92 13.72 -0.11
CA GLU A 218 12.45 13.74 -0.08
C GLU A 218 11.84 12.34 -0.24
N PRO A 219 12.28 11.46 -1.17
CA PRO A 219 11.68 10.14 -1.30
C PRO A 219 11.82 9.28 -0.04
N ILE A 220 12.88 9.51 0.74
CA ILE A 220 13.16 8.81 1.99
C ILE A 220 12.29 9.37 3.12
N LEU A 221 12.19 10.70 3.21
CA LEU A 221 11.35 11.38 4.19
C LEU A 221 9.87 11.07 3.98
N THR A 222 9.40 11.09 2.74
CA THR A 222 8.00 10.78 2.40
C THR A 222 7.67 9.32 2.71
N HIS A 223 8.60 8.39 2.48
CA HIS A 223 8.42 7.00 2.87
C HIS A 223 8.33 6.82 4.40
N LEU A 224 9.24 7.41 5.17
CA LEU A 224 9.19 7.37 6.64
C LEU A 224 7.94 8.07 7.20
N PHE A 225 7.54 9.20 6.60
CA PHE A 225 6.31 9.91 6.94
C PHE A 225 5.07 9.03 6.74
N LYS A 226 4.98 8.34 5.60
CA LYS A 226 3.92 7.37 5.32
C LYS A 226 3.82 6.30 6.40
N GLY A 227 4.96 5.74 6.84
CA GLY A 227 4.99 4.81 7.96
C GLY A 227 4.47 5.42 9.28
N GLY A 228 4.85 6.67 9.57
CA GLY A 228 4.29 7.42 10.71
C GLY A 228 2.78 7.66 10.62
N LEU A 229 2.26 7.93 9.42
CA LEU A 229 0.84 8.11 9.16
C LEU A 229 0.05 6.80 9.32
N ILE A 230 0.62 5.67 8.91
CA ILE A 230 0.04 4.33 9.13
C ILE A 230 -0.08 4.07 10.62
N PHE A 231 0.99 4.30 11.38
CA PHE A 231 1.02 4.17 12.84
C PHE A 231 -0.06 5.03 13.50
N GLU A 232 -0.16 6.31 13.14
CA GLU A 232 -1.21 7.20 13.66
C GLU A 232 -2.62 6.72 13.27
N SER A 233 -2.82 6.25 12.05
CA SER A 233 -4.13 5.78 11.57
C SER A 233 -4.60 4.55 12.34
N LEU A 234 -3.69 3.60 12.63
CA LEU A 234 -3.98 2.43 13.45
C LEU A 234 -4.34 2.82 14.89
N LEU A 235 -3.60 3.75 15.47
CA LEU A 235 -3.90 4.24 16.81
C LEU A 235 -5.25 4.97 16.87
N LYS A 236 -5.57 5.81 15.89
CA LYS A 236 -6.89 6.48 15.81
C LYS A 236 -8.02 5.49 15.64
N HIS A 237 -7.79 4.39 14.91
CA HIS A 237 -8.75 3.32 14.77
C HIS A 237 -9.05 2.61 16.11
N LEU A 238 -8.02 2.38 16.94
CA LEU A 238 -8.14 1.68 18.23
C LEU A 238 -8.57 2.58 19.40
N TYR A 239 -8.18 3.86 19.35
CA TYR A 239 -8.35 4.86 20.39
C TYR A 239 -8.94 6.16 19.81
N PRO A 240 -10.18 6.12 19.28
CA PRO A 240 -10.76 7.25 18.55
C PRO A 240 -11.12 8.44 19.46
N SER A 241 -11.29 8.20 20.77
CA SER A 241 -11.80 9.18 21.73
C SER A 241 -10.87 9.33 22.93
N LYS A 242 -10.79 10.56 23.45
CA LYS A 242 -10.15 10.92 24.70
C LYS A 242 -10.97 10.43 25.89
N ASP A 243 -10.38 10.51 27.08
CA ASP A 243 -11.06 10.12 28.33
C ASP A 243 -12.30 10.99 28.64
N ASP A 244 -12.36 12.21 28.09
CA ASP A 244 -13.53 13.12 28.19
C ASP A 244 -14.63 12.84 27.13
N GLY A 245 -14.44 11.84 26.28
CA GLY A 245 -15.36 11.45 25.20
C GLY A 245 -15.20 12.24 23.90
N SER A 246 -14.37 13.29 23.84
CA SER A 246 -14.07 14.02 22.60
C SER A 246 -13.15 13.22 21.67
N ASN A 247 -13.13 13.53 20.38
CA ASN A 247 -12.30 12.78 19.41
C ASN A 247 -10.80 13.12 19.53
N CYS A 248 -9.95 12.09 19.38
CA CYS A 248 -8.50 12.23 19.25
C CYS A 248 -8.15 12.83 17.88
N LYS A 249 -7.48 13.99 17.86
CA LYS A 249 -7.08 14.68 16.62
C LYS A 249 -5.62 14.45 16.25
N ILE A 250 -4.75 14.38 17.26
CA ILE A 250 -3.30 14.21 17.12
C ILE A 250 -2.78 13.04 17.97
N LEU A 251 -1.58 12.54 17.67
CA LEU A 251 -0.95 11.45 18.46
C LEU A 251 -0.88 11.75 19.96
N SER A 252 -0.61 13.00 20.34
CA SER A 252 -0.56 13.37 21.77
C SER A 252 -1.91 13.21 22.48
N ASP A 253 -3.04 13.34 21.77
CA ASP A 253 -4.35 13.10 22.39
C ASP A 253 -4.47 11.63 22.79
N ILE A 254 -4.02 10.73 21.92
CA ILE A 254 -4.06 9.28 22.10
C ILE A 254 -3.16 8.84 23.26
N PHE A 255 -1.90 9.29 23.27
CA PHE A 255 -0.91 8.93 24.29
C PHE A 255 -1.28 9.42 25.69
N ASN A 256 -2.19 10.39 25.78
CA ASN A 256 -2.71 10.90 27.03
C ASN A 256 -3.95 10.18 27.54
N THR A 257 -4.55 9.29 26.75
CA THR A 257 -5.70 8.49 27.20
C THR A 257 -5.29 7.41 28.19
N SER A 258 -6.12 7.22 29.21
CA SER A 258 -5.98 6.14 30.20
C SER A 258 -5.93 4.76 29.54
N LYS A 259 -6.79 4.53 28.53
CA LYS A 259 -6.88 3.26 27.79
C LYS A 259 -5.58 2.92 27.05
N PHE A 260 -5.00 3.87 26.32
CA PHE A 260 -3.71 3.66 25.65
C PHE A 260 -2.59 3.37 26.65
N ARG A 261 -2.52 4.13 27.75
CA ARG A 261 -1.47 3.97 28.76
C ARG A 261 -1.55 2.62 29.48
N SER A 262 -2.75 2.12 29.70
CA SER A 262 -2.98 0.76 30.22
C SER A 262 -2.55 -0.32 29.22
N ASP A 263 -2.78 -0.07 27.93
CA ASP A 263 -2.44 -1.04 26.88
C ASP A 263 -0.95 -1.04 26.54
N PHE A 264 -0.23 0.08 26.60
CA PHE A 264 1.15 0.17 26.10
C PHE A 264 2.14 0.67 27.14
N THR A 265 2.26 1.99 27.27
CA THR A 265 3.20 2.65 28.20
C THR A 265 2.88 4.15 28.29
N THR A 266 3.60 4.85 29.18
CA THR A 266 3.60 6.31 29.29
C THR A 266 4.90 6.90 28.74
N GLY A 267 4.98 8.24 28.67
CA GLY A 267 6.24 8.93 28.35
C GLY A 267 6.69 8.86 26.89
N ILE A 268 5.77 8.58 25.94
CA ILE A 268 6.06 8.64 24.50
C ILE A 268 6.34 10.09 24.11
N GLN A 269 7.53 10.32 23.54
CA GLN A 269 7.95 11.64 23.07
C GLN A 269 7.52 11.85 21.62
N THR A 270 7.00 13.03 21.29
CA THR A 270 6.44 13.31 19.95
C THR A 270 7.17 14.41 19.19
N SER A 271 8.11 15.11 19.81
CA SER A 271 8.87 16.20 19.20
C SER A 271 10.37 15.92 19.18
N ALA A 272 11.02 16.40 18.14
CA ALA A 272 12.47 16.45 18.00
C ALA A 272 12.84 17.68 17.17
N ASN A 273 14.01 18.25 17.42
CA ASN A 273 14.49 19.43 16.71
C ASN A 273 15.22 19.08 15.41
N SER A 274 15.66 17.83 15.25
CA SER A 274 16.36 17.35 14.06
C SER A 274 16.19 15.84 13.86
N LEU A 275 16.44 15.36 12.65
CA LEU A 275 16.51 13.92 12.37
C LEU A 275 17.68 13.25 13.09
N LYS A 276 18.78 13.98 13.33
CA LYS A 276 19.95 13.48 14.05
C LYS A 276 19.60 13.14 15.51
N GLU A 277 18.86 14.02 16.17
CA GLU A 277 18.36 13.78 17.54
C GLU A 277 17.50 12.51 17.61
N ILE A 278 16.69 12.25 16.59
CA ILE A 278 15.88 11.02 16.52
C ILE A 278 16.77 9.79 16.44
N ILE A 279 17.81 9.82 15.58
CA ILE A 279 18.71 8.68 15.36
C ILE A 279 19.54 8.36 16.62
N GLU A 280 20.02 9.38 17.33
CA GLU A 280 20.90 9.21 18.49
C GLU A 280 20.24 8.53 19.69
N VAL A 281 18.90 8.58 19.78
CA VAL A 281 18.14 8.01 20.90
C VAL A 281 17.42 6.71 20.55
N MET A 282 17.72 6.10 19.40
CA MET A 282 17.08 4.84 18.99
C MET A 282 17.54 3.65 19.85
N GLY A 283 16.64 2.69 20.00
CA GLY A 283 16.77 1.51 20.85
C GLY A 283 15.79 0.43 20.40
N ASN A 284 15.85 -0.75 21.01
CA ASN A 284 15.08 -1.92 20.54
C ASN A 284 13.76 -2.15 21.27
N ASP A 285 13.38 -1.23 22.17
CA ASP A 285 12.18 -1.35 22.98
C ASP A 285 10.97 -0.60 22.38
N LEU A 286 9.78 -0.93 22.91
CA LEU A 286 8.51 -0.36 22.47
C LEU A 286 8.43 1.16 22.64
N GLN A 287 8.90 1.69 23.78
CA GLN A 287 8.80 3.12 24.06
C GLN A 287 9.65 3.92 23.07
N THR A 288 10.83 3.40 22.75
CA THR A 288 11.72 4.01 21.76
C THR A 288 11.15 3.92 20.35
N ALA A 289 10.57 2.78 19.95
CA ALA A 289 9.90 2.64 18.65
C ALA A 289 8.75 3.65 18.50
N PHE A 290 7.87 3.74 19.50
CA PHE A 290 6.74 4.66 19.48
C PHE A 290 7.18 6.13 19.46
N SER A 291 8.21 6.47 20.25
CA SER A 291 8.74 7.83 20.29
C SER A 291 9.41 8.21 18.98
N THR A 292 10.22 7.31 18.41
CA THR A 292 10.90 7.51 17.12
C THR A 292 9.88 7.75 15.99
N THR A 293 8.88 6.88 15.86
CA THR A 293 7.83 7.02 14.84
C THR A 293 7.03 8.31 14.99
N SER A 294 6.68 8.66 16.23
CA SER A 294 5.90 9.88 16.52
C SER A 294 6.68 11.15 16.20
N LYS A 295 7.97 11.17 16.56
CA LYS A 295 8.89 12.27 16.21
C LYS A 295 9.05 12.37 14.70
N LEU A 296 9.30 11.25 14.00
CA LEU A 296 9.41 11.24 12.54
C LEU A 296 8.16 11.80 11.88
N ARG A 297 6.96 11.32 12.24
CA ARG A 297 5.68 11.81 11.72
C ARG A 297 5.56 13.33 11.83
N ASN A 298 5.90 13.90 12.99
CA ASN A 298 5.80 15.34 13.21
C ASN A 298 6.89 16.09 12.46
N THR A 299 8.15 15.69 12.61
CA THR A 299 9.31 16.35 12.03
C THR A 299 9.26 16.35 10.49
N SER A 300 9.02 15.20 9.85
CA SER A 300 8.96 15.12 8.39
C SER A 300 7.69 15.74 7.80
N GLY A 301 6.62 15.89 8.59
CA GLY A 301 5.38 16.55 8.17
C GLY A 301 5.45 18.08 8.14
N HIS A 302 6.47 18.69 8.75
CA HIS A 302 6.59 20.15 8.88
C HIS A 302 7.62 20.79 7.94
N ASN A 303 8.60 20.03 7.47
CA ASN A 303 9.68 20.56 6.62
C ASN A 303 10.28 19.43 5.75
N LEU A 304 10.77 19.77 4.56
CA LEU A 304 11.54 18.88 3.68
C LEU A 304 13.03 19.22 3.65
N VAL A 305 13.40 20.42 4.13
CA VAL A 305 14.78 20.89 4.20
C VAL A 305 15.38 20.44 5.53
N TRP A 306 15.94 19.23 5.54
CA TRP A 306 16.63 18.65 6.68
C TRP A 306 18.08 18.32 6.32
N ASP A 307 18.94 18.28 7.34
CA ASP A 307 20.29 17.75 7.20
C ASP A 307 20.23 16.30 6.70
N ASP A 308 21.06 15.98 5.71
CA ASP A 308 21.13 14.65 5.14
C ASP A 308 21.82 13.67 6.11
N VAL A 309 21.02 13.13 7.02
CA VAL A 309 21.41 12.03 7.91
C VAL A 309 21.48 10.67 7.21
N PHE A 310 21.07 10.59 5.94
CA PHE A 310 21.00 9.35 5.18
C PHE A 310 22.28 9.07 4.40
N ASN A 311 23.31 9.93 4.51
CA ASN A 311 24.66 9.66 3.98
C ASN A 311 25.23 8.34 4.49
N THR A 312 24.71 7.87 5.62
CA THR A 312 24.83 6.48 6.08
C THR A 312 23.52 5.73 5.75
N PRO A 313 23.49 4.83 4.76
CA PRO A 313 22.29 4.07 4.40
C PRO A 313 21.65 3.34 5.59
N GLU A 314 22.48 2.89 6.53
CA GLU A 314 22.04 2.22 7.75
C GLU A 314 21.14 3.09 8.64
N ASN A 315 21.27 4.42 8.58
CA ASN A 315 20.38 5.31 9.32
C ASN A 315 18.94 5.22 8.79
N TYR A 316 18.76 5.14 7.47
CA TYR A 316 17.43 4.93 6.89
C TYR A 316 16.85 3.57 7.32
N LYS A 317 17.64 2.49 7.23
CA LYS A 317 17.21 1.16 7.66
C LYS A 317 16.77 1.14 9.12
N LYS A 318 17.56 1.72 10.03
CA LYS A 318 17.19 1.80 11.45
C LYS A 318 15.88 2.56 11.65
N LEU A 319 15.69 3.70 10.98
CA LEU A 319 14.45 4.47 11.09
C LEU A 319 13.25 3.71 10.52
N TYR A 320 13.39 3.06 9.37
CA TYR A 320 12.37 2.18 8.80
C TYR A 320 11.98 1.07 9.78
N GLU A 321 12.98 0.38 10.35
CA GLU A 321 12.74 -0.71 11.31
C GLU A 321 12.02 -0.19 12.57
N GLN A 322 12.37 0.98 13.11
CA GLN A 322 11.66 1.58 14.24
C GLN A 322 10.19 1.88 13.91
N VAL A 323 9.95 2.44 12.73
CA VAL A 323 8.59 2.72 12.26
C VAL A 323 7.78 1.45 12.10
N LEU A 324 8.34 0.43 11.45
CA LEU A 324 7.67 -0.86 11.31
C LEU A 324 7.46 -1.55 12.65
N ASN A 325 8.46 -1.56 13.55
CA ASN A 325 8.33 -2.12 14.89
C ASN A 325 7.17 -1.47 15.66
N SER A 326 6.99 -0.15 15.56
CA SER A 326 5.88 0.54 16.21
C SER A 326 4.50 0.07 15.71
N ILE A 327 4.37 -0.22 14.41
CA ILE A 327 3.17 -0.80 13.81
C ILE A 327 2.98 -2.25 14.28
N LEU A 328 4.04 -3.06 14.24
CA LEU A 328 4.00 -4.47 14.64
C LEU A 328 3.69 -4.65 16.12
N TYR A 329 4.19 -3.78 17.00
CA TYR A 329 3.82 -3.77 18.43
C TYR A 329 2.32 -3.54 18.63
N ILE A 330 1.70 -2.63 17.84
CA ILE A 330 0.25 -2.41 17.89
C ILE A 330 -0.49 -3.69 17.45
N ILE A 331 -0.07 -4.27 16.32
CA ILE A 331 -0.71 -5.45 15.75
C ILE A 331 -0.62 -6.63 16.71
N ALA A 332 0.58 -6.94 17.18
CA ALA A 332 0.84 -8.06 18.09
C ALA A 332 0.15 -7.91 19.45
N LYS A 333 -0.11 -6.68 19.93
CA LYS A 333 -0.74 -6.47 21.24
C LYS A 333 -2.26 -6.34 21.20
N LYS A 334 -2.82 -5.87 20.08
CA LYS A 334 -4.25 -5.53 19.99
C LYS A 334 -5.06 -6.47 19.11
N TYR A 335 -4.40 -7.26 18.25
CA TYR A 335 -5.08 -8.17 17.32
C TYR A 335 -4.72 -9.64 17.53
N LEU A 336 -3.50 -9.96 17.96
CA LEU A 336 -3.16 -11.29 18.47
C LEU A 336 -3.66 -11.44 19.91
#